data_AF-A0A940ZUS6-F1
#
_entry.id   AF-A0A940ZUS6-F1
#
_cell.length_a   1.000
_cell.length_b   1.000
_cell.length_c   1.000
_cell.angle_alpha   90.00
_cell.angle_beta   90.00
_cell.angle_gamma   90.00
#
_symmetry.space_group_name_H-M   'P 1'
#
loop_
_entity.id
_entity.type
_entity.pdbx_description
1 polymer ?
#
loop_
_entity_poly.entity_id
_entity_poly.type
_entity_poly.pdbx_seq_one_letter_code
_entity_poly.pdbx_strand_id
1 'polypeptide(L)'
;MNIQDAVSGSNIESYNFNYNSPLCGSKLETDNWGYCNRVSGSSGPCSRSFVFKVPTIIPRTSEVVTFPCPDNSSNYKVNENYLKAQVLNKITYPTKGYTLFDWESNIYKGNLKYEGDTICKGNGLRIKKITDFSAENTTLKVKEYNYSIGHVANSPYNINNVRNIFSWVKVDMGKNEMGYYNYHITTRGRSFSNSLPGSLFENVYYDQVIEYDGSINNNGSKTYTYSYENANVYNPGSDYKWLLGNWTSETAPFLQKRGLSNGLLKQIDWKDNNNQLQKCEKYNYHFFENLIFKNLCVKKYGYYSDLYSPGMVLLPNDQIDIINYWGTEQNPVPPPPYIFYETSIPIGGYRMTGKTVSDFIGGQEVKVTTNYCFDKGYNNYPTKVETDLGYKKVVQEYKYPYDYTNSPYTNMTTLNIIKPVIEVKESIVKDNLTTLTSTNITDYKQWSTNVFRPEFVKQSYGNLTPENKIQFYGYDNSGNILDVGKANDMHTCYLWSYNYQYPVAKIEGITYNDLTQKYYSQSLVDQLAKTALPSISQIDAIRNAMINVPNAMITTYTYSPLVGMTSMTDPRGVSTYYEYDGLGRLKYTKDKDGKILQYYDYHYKQ
;
A
#
# COMPACT_ATOMS: atom_id res chain seq x y z
N MET A 1 -5.47 -5.63 -23.60
CA MET A 1 -6.49 -6.58 -24.08
C MET A 1 -7.70 -5.73 -24.43
N ASN A 2 -7.82 -5.34 -25.69
CA ASN A 2 -8.87 -4.43 -26.16
C ASN A 2 -10.16 -5.24 -26.33
N ILE A 3 -11.20 -4.86 -25.59
CA ILE A 3 -12.56 -5.35 -25.78
C ILE A 3 -13.29 -4.26 -26.53
N GLN A 4 -13.19 -4.29 -27.86
CA GLN A 4 -14.16 -3.68 -28.74
C GLN A 4 -14.49 -4.71 -29.84
N ASP A 5 -15.77 -4.71 -30.19
CA ASP A 5 -16.43 -5.45 -31.27
C ASP A 5 -16.95 -6.85 -30.94
N ALA A 6 -18.19 -6.91 -30.44
CA ALA A 6 -19.30 -7.54 -31.18
C ALA A 6 -20.66 -7.31 -30.47
N VAL A 7 -21.70 -7.09 -31.30
CA VAL A 7 -23.14 -7.03 -31.02
C VAL A 7 -23.72 -5.65 -30.62
N SER A 8 -24.19 -4.97 -31.67
CA SER A 8 -25.22 -3.94 -31.64
C SER A 8 -26.46 -4.36 -30.84
N GLY A 9 -26.81 -3.62 -29.77
CA GLY A 9 -28.14 -3.70 -29.15
C GLY A 9 -28.21 -3.59 -27.63
N SER A 10 -27.10 -3.70 -26.90
CA SER A 10 -27.09 -3.50 -25.45
C SER A 10 -25.77 -2.89 -25.04
N ASN A 11 -25.81 -1.61 -24.63
CA ASN A 11 -24.65 -0.88 -24.13
C ASN A 11 -23.95 -1.71 -23.05
N ILE A 12 -22.69 -2.11 -23.29
CA ILE A 12 -21.85 -2.59 -22.20
C ILE A 12 -21.72 -1.42 -21.23
N GLU A 13 -22.40 -1.59 -20.10
CA GLU A 13 -22.34 -0.72 -18.94
C GLU A 13 -20.86 -0.57 -18.53
N SER A 14 -20.30 0.63 -18.71
CA SER A 14 -18.87 0.91 -18.55
C SER A 14 -18.64 2.06 -17.58
N TYR A 15 -17.54 1.96 -16.84
CA TYR A 15 -17.02 3.07 -16.05
C TYR A 15 -16.40 4.11 -16.98
N ASN A 16 -16.65 5.40 -16.70
CA ASN A 16 -15.98 6.51 -17.38
C ASN A 16 -15.09 7.26 -16.38
N PHE A 17 -13.82 7.45 -16.74
CA PHE A 17 -12.82 8.14 -15.93
C PHE A 17 -12.47 9.48 -16.59
N ASN A 18 -12.64 10.58 -15.87
CA ASN A 18 -12.20 11.90 -16.33
C ASN A 18 -11.01 12.38 -15.49
N TYR A 19 -10.10 13.07 -16.16
CA TYR A 19 -8.86 13.56 -15.59
C TYR A 19 -8.80 15.08 -15.77
N ASN A 20 -8.14 15.76 -14.84
CA ASN A 20 -7.93 17.21 -14.92
C ASN A 20 -7.08 17.59 -16.13
N SER A 21 -7.47 18.68 -16.80
CA SER A 21 -6.64 19.35 -17.80
C SER A 21 -5.62 20.29 -17.14
N PRO A 22 -4.53 20.66 -17.82
CA PRO A 22 -4.13 20.25 -19.16
C PRO A 22 -3.19 19.03 -19.19
N LEU A 23 -2.84 18.51 -20.37
CA LEU A 23 -1.77 17.51 -20.49
C LEU A 23 -0.43 18.14 -20.05
N CYS A 24 0.37 17.43 -19.25
CA CYS A 24 1.73 17.92 -18.98
C CYS A 24 2.59 17.79 -20.25
N GLY A 25 3.36 18.82 -20.57
CA GLY A 25 4.20 18.87 -21.77
C GLY A 25 5.50 18.09 -21.62
N SER A 26 6.60 18.67 -22.09
CA SER A 26 7.92 18.01 -22.10
C SER A 26 8.47 17.73 -20.70
N LYS A 27 9.49 16.87 -20.59
CA LYS A 27 10.22 16.58 -19.33
C LYS A 27 10.83 17.83 -18.66
N LEU A 28 10.90 18.97 -19.36
CA LEU A 28 11.43 20.23 -18.83
C LEU A 28 10.37 21.07 -18.10
N GLU A 29 9.10 20.66 -18.12
CA GLU A 29 7.94 21.35 -17.52
C GLU A 29 7.48 20.70 -16.20
N THR A 30 8.42 20.16 -15.42
CA THR A 30 8.15 19.56 -14.12
C THR A 30 8.79 20.35 -12.99
N ASP A 31 8.23 20.26 -11.79
CA ASP A 31 8.82 20.74 -10.55
C ASP A 31 9.94 19.81 -10.05
N ASN A 32 10.56 20.18 -8.92
CA ASN A 32 11.65 19.41 -8.29
C ASN A 32 11.22 18.01 -7.81
N TRP A 33 9.92 17.73 -7.79
CA TRP A 33 9.33 16.46 -7.40
C TRP A 33 8.87 15.64 -8.61
N GLY A 34 9.03 16.15 -9.83
CA GLY A 34 8.63 15.50 -11.07
C GLY A 34 7.17 15.72 -11.46
N TYR A 35 6.44 16.61 -10.79
CA TYR A 35 5.05 16.95 -11.13
C TYR A 35 4.96 18.13 -12.08
N CYS A 36 3.90 18.20 -12.86
CA CYS A 36 3.76 19.25 -13.85
C CYS A 36 3.76 20.65 -13.24
N ASN A 37 4.59 21.55 -13.79
CA ASN A 37 4.59 22.96 -13.40
C ASN A 37 4.56 23.94 -14.59
N ARG A 38 4.76 23.45 -15.82
CA ARG A 38 4.72 24.22 -17.08
C ARG A 38 5.61 25.45 -17.14
N VAL A 39 6.73 25.46 -16.39
CA VAL A 39 7.72 26.54 -16.50
C VAL A 39 8.95 26.05 -17.26
N SER A 40 9.00 26.31 -18.56
CA SER A 40 10.16 26.03 -19.41
C SER A 40 11.10 27.24 -19.48
N GLY A 41 12.33 27.10 -18.99
CA GLY A 41 13.43 28.02 -19.25
C GLY A 41 14.30 27.54 -20.42
N SER A 42 14.95 28.46 -21.12
CA SER A 42 15.78 28.19 -22.29
C SER A 42 17.20 27.73 -21.96
N SER A 43 17.63 27.80 -20.69
CA SER A 43 19.03 27.62 -20.26
C SER A 43 19.29 26.37 -19.40
N GLY A 44 18.39 25.39 -19.39
CA GLY A 44 18.57 24.13 -18.64
C GLY A 44 18.24 24.24 -17.15
N PRO A 45 18.40 23.13 -16.39
CA PRO A 45 17.89 23.04 -15.02
C PRO A 45 18.69 23.91 -14.04
N CYS A 46 18.04 24.87 -13.37
CA CYS A 46 18.60 25.57 -12.21
C CYS A 46 17.61 25.49 -11.05
N SER A 47 17.89 24.64 -10.06
CA SER A 47 16.97 24.40 -8.93
C SER A 47 17.15 25.38 -7.77
N ARG A 48 18.26 26.14 -7.71
CA ARG A 48 18.51 27.33 -6.87
C ARG A 48 19.98 27.70 -6.92
N SER A 49 20.30 28.88 -6.39
CA SER A 49 21.67 29.30 -6.13
C SER A 49 22.40 28.38 -5.17
N PHE A 50 23.57 27.90 -5.59
CA PHE A 50 24.46 27.21 -4.69
C PHE A 50 25.02 28.20 -3.68
N VAL A 51 24.87 27.88 -2.40
CA VAL A 51 25.47 28.62 -1.28
C VAL A 51 26.74 27.88 -0.88
N PHE A 52 27.88 28.45 -1.22
CA PHE A 52 29.16 27.99 -0.70
C PHE A 52 29.54 28.85 0.50
N LYS A 53 29.99 28.20 1.58
CA LYS A 53 30.80 28.89 2.58
C LYS A 53 32.24 28.84 2.11
N VAL A 54 32.73 29.97 1.60
CA VAL A 54 34.14 30.08 1.24
C VAL A 54 34.90 30.58 2.48
N PRO A 55 36.01 29.93 2.88
CA PRO A 55 36.85 30.48 3.92
C PRO A 55 37.51 31.77 3.41
N THR A 56 37.21 32.92 4.00
CA THR A 56 37.96 34.16 3.75
C THR A 56 39.21 34.21 4.63
N ILE A 57 40.28 34.84 4.15
CA ILE A 57 41.60 34.96 4.82
C ILE A 57 41.55 35.76 6.14
N ILE A 58 40.40 36.37 6.49
CA ILE A 58 40.22 37.13 7.74
C ILE A 58 39.47 36.26 8.76
N PRO A 59 39.97 36.14 10.01
CA PRO A 59 39.44 35.20 10.97
C PRO A 59 37.99 35.54 11.34
N ARG A 60 37.10 34.55 11.19
CA ARG A 60 35.72 34.49 11.71
C ARG A 60 34.57 35.08 10.88
N THR A 61 34.70 35.21 9.56
CA THR A 61 33.48 35.30 8.73
C THR A 61 33.50 34.23 7.64
N SER A 62 32.37 33.54 7.48
CA SER A 62 32.12 32.70 6.30
C SER A 62 31.27 33.55 5.36
N GLU A 63 31.83 33.96 4.23
CA GLU A 63 30.99 34.56 3.20
C GLU A 63 30.15 33.48 2.52
N VAL A 64 28.86 33.76 2.42
CA VAL A 64 27.90 32.96 1.66
C VAL A 64 27.97 33.45 0.22
N VAL A 65 28.76 32.76 -0.60
CA VAL A 65 28.77 33.02 -2.03
C VAL A 65 27.56 32.31 -2.62
N THR A 66 26.60 33.11 -3.06
CA THR A 66 25.37 32.68 -3.70
C THR A 66 25.58 32.79 -5.20
N PHE A 67 25.55 31.68 -5.94
CA PHE A 67 25.59 31.72 -7.41
C PHE A 67 24.18 31.93 -7.95
N PRO A 68 23.75 33.15 -8.34
CA PRO A 68 22.40 33.37 -8.87
C PRO A 68 22.14 32.48 -10.08
N CYS A 69 20.93 31.94 -10.19
CA CYS A 69 20.52 31.29 -11.44
C CYS A 69 20.57 32.31 -12.57
N PRO A 70 20.99 31.93 -13.78
CA PRO A 70 20.90 32.80 -14.95
C PRO A 70 19.46 33.25 -15.17
N ASP A 71 19.26 34.51 -15.53
CA ASP A 71 17.97 34.99 -16.02
C ASP A 71 17.52 34.07 -17.16
N ASN A 72 16.29 33.53 -17.07
CA ASN A 72 15.67 32.52 -17.97
C ASN A 72 15.90 31.03 -17.68
N SER A 73 16.40 30.63 -16.50
CA SER A 73 16.42 29.21 -16.10
C SER A 73 15.03 28.64 -15.76
N SER A 74 14.78 27.35 -16.00
CA SER A 74 13.50 26.69 -15.64
C SER A 74 13.24 26.77 -14.12
N ASN A 75 12.05 27.22 -13.72
CA ASN A 75 11.65 27.32 -12.31
C ASN A 75 11.03 25.99 -11.85
N TYR A 76 11.77 25.16 -11.13
CA TYR A 76 11.30 23.87 -10.60
C TYR A 76 10.45 23.99 -9.31
N LYS A 77 9.93 25.17 -8.99
CA LYS A 77 8.95 25.32 -7.91
C LYS A 77 7.62 24.65 -8.29
N VAL A 78 6.91 24.23 -7.25
CA VAL A 78 5.57 23.65 -7.34
C VAL A 78 4.60 24.71 -7.85
N ASN A 79 3.76 24.33 -8.81
CA ASN A 79 2.69 25.18 -9.32
C ASN A 79 1.34 24.47 -9.15
N GLU A 80 0.54 24.88 -8.17
CA GLU A 80 -0.72 24.20 -7.83
C GLU A 80 -1.74 24.16 -8.99
N ASN A 81 -1.68 25.12 -9.90
CA ASN A 81 -2.56 25.16 -11.07
C ASN A 81 -2.29 24.00 -12.04
N TYR A 82 -1.05 23.52 -12.09
CA TYR A 82 -0.63 22.43 -12.98
C TYR A 82 -0.34 21.12 -12.24
N LEU A 83 -0.16 21.16 -10.91
CA LEU A 83 0.05 19.98 -10.08
C LEU A 83 -1.11 18.96 -10.21
N LYS A 84 -2.32 19.46 -10.46
CA LYS A 84 -3.53 18.67 -10.69
C LYS A 84 -3.63 18.06 -12.09
N ALA A 85 -2.74 18.39 -13.03
CA ALA A 85 -2.79 17.92 -14.42
C ALA A 85 -2.79 16.39 -14.51
N GLN A 86 -3.67 15.83 -15.36
CA GLN A 86 -3.81 14.39 -15.61
C GLN A 86 -4.15 13.55 -14.37
N VAL A 87 -4.60 14.17 -13.28
CA VAL A 87 -5.05 13.48 -12.08
C VAL A 87 -6.55 13.22 -12.18
N LEU A 88 -6.99 12.02 -11.77
CA LEU A 88 -8.38 11.59 -11.80
C LEU A 88 -9.27 12.58 -11.04
N ASN A 89 -10.28 13.15 -11.69
CA ASN A 89 -11.19 14.11 -11.06
C ASN A 89 -12.64 13.62 -10.98
N LYS A 90 -13.02 12.63 -11.79
CA LYS A 90 -14.37 12.07 -11.81
C LYS A 90 -14.37 10.61 -12.23
N ILE A 91 -15.15 9.81 -11.52
CA ILE A 91 -15.56 8.47 -11.94
C ILE A 91 -17.07 8.51 -12.18
N THR A 92 -17.52 8.13 -13.36
CA THR A 92 -18.94 7.89 -13.65
C THR A 92 -19.19 6.39 -13.66
N TYR A 93 -20.13 5.95 -12.84
CA TYR A 93 -20.50 4.54 -12.69
C TYR A 93 -21.38 4.09 -13.86
N PRO A 94 -21.46 2.77 -14.12
CA PRO A 94 -22.31 2.27 -15.20
C PRO A 94 -23.80 2.64 -15.02
N THR A 95 -24.26 2.73 -13.77
CA THR A 95 -25.61 3.19 -13.38
C THR A 95 -25.78 4.72 -13.43
N LYS A 96 -24.82 5.45 -14.01
CA LYS A 96 -24.84 6.89 -14.33
C LYS A 96 -24.65 7.90 -13.19
N GLY A 97 -24.69 7.49 -11.93
CA GLY A 97 -24.17 8.35 -10.86
C GLY A 97 -22.65 8.50 -10.96
N TYR A 98 -22.07 9.39 -10.16
CA TYR A 98 -20.66 9.71 -10.27
C TYR A 98 -20.05 10.20 -8.96
N THR A 99 -18.73 10.04 -8.84
CA THR A 99 -17.92 10.57 -7.75
C THR A 99 -16.96 11.61 -8.28
N LEU A 100 -16.89 12.76 -7.61
CA LEU A 100 -15.90 13.81 -7.85
C LEU A 100 -14.79 13.77 -6.80
N PHE A 101 -13.56 14.03 -7.25
CA PHE A 101 -12.36 14.10 -6.43
C PHE A 101 -11.76 15.50 -6.52
N ASP A 102 -11.77 16.24 -5.41
CA ASP A 102 -11.00 17.48 -5.28
C ASP A 102 -9.70 17.19 -4.55
N TRP A 103 -8.61 17.64 -5.16
CA TRP A 103 -7.24 17.42 -4.71
C TRP A 103 -6.64 18.72 -4.19
N GLU A 104 -5.62 18.65 -3.36
CA GLU A 104 -4.80 19.79 -3.00
C GLU A 104 -3.32 19.39 -2.92
N SER A 105 -2.42 20.37 -3.00
CA SER A 105 -0.99 20.10 -2.85
C SER A 105 -0.72 19.51 -1.47
N ASN A 106 0.19 18.54 -1.41
CA ASN A 106 0.81 18.18 -0.14
C ASN A 106 1.55 19.40 0.46
N ILE A 107 1.55 19.46 1.79
CA ILE A 107 2.18 20.52 2.58
C ILE A 107 3.06 19.88 3.65
N TYR A 108 4.31 20.33 3.77
CA TYR A 108 5.29 19.78 4.70
C TYR A 108 6.15 20.86 5.35
N LYS A 109 6.79 20.52 6.47
CA LYS A 109 7.72 21.43 7.16
C LYS A 109 9.05 21.53 6.42
N GLY A 110 9.43 22.74 6.03
CA GLY A 110 10.69 23.04 5.37
C GLY A 110 11.89 23.10 6.33
N ASN A 111 13.11 22.91 5.81
CA ASN A 111 14.32 23.04 6.61
C ASN A 111 14.78 24.51 6.68
N LEU A 112 14.74 25.09 7.88
CA LEU A 112 15.02 26.49 8.21
C LEU A 112 16.35 27.05 7.68
N LYS A 113 17.35 26.21 7.37
CA LYS A 113 18.69 26.70 6.99
C LYS A 113 18.77 27.26 5.57
N TYR A 114 17.87 26.91 4.65
CA TYR A 114 18.04 27.24 3.22
C TYR A 114 16.73 27.49 2.45
N GLU A 115 15.55 27.28 3.05
CA GLU A 115 14.27 27.37 2.33
C GLU A 115 13.55 28.71 2.46
N GLY A 116 13.88 29.58 3.43
CA GLY A 116 13.20 30.86 3.68
C GLY A 116 11.76 30.71 4.22
N ASP A 117 11.04 29.70 3.75
CA ASP A 117 9.70 29.31 4.18
C ASP A 117 9.76 28.17 5.22
N THR A 118 9.00 28.31 6.32
CA THR A 118 8.90 27.26 7.37
C THR A 118 8.00 26.10 6.93
N ILE A 119 7.13 26.34 5.93
CA ILE A 119 6.15 25.40 5.40
C ILE A 119 6.25 25.44 3.87
N CYS A 120 6.49 24.28 3.27
CA CYS A 120 6.64 24.11 1.84
C CYS A 120 5.47 23.32 1.24
N LYS A 121 5.18 23.61 -0.02
CA LYS A 121 4.26 22.83 -0.86
C LYS A 121 5.07 21.89 -1.74
N GLY A 122 4.55 20.71 -2.04
CA GLY A 122 5.13 19.83 -3.05
C GLY A 122 5.06 18.35 -2.72
N ASN A 123 5.67 17.56 -3.58
CA ASN A 123 5.65 16.10 -3.55
C ASN A 123 4.23 15.53 -3.74
N GLY A 124 3.55 16.04 -4.78
CA GLY A 124 2.26 15.52 -5.23
C GLY A 124 1.04 16.09 -4.53
N LEU A 125 -0.06 15.37 -4.68
CA LEU A 125 -1.38 15.76 -4.22
C LEU A 125 -1.88 14.85 -3.11
N ARG A 126 -2.78 15.39 -2.30
CA ARG A 126 -3.66 14.64 -1.40
C ARG A 126 -5.11 14.95 -1.71
N ILE A 127 -6.01 14.03 -1.36
CA ILE A 127 -7.45 14.26 -1.50
C ILE A 127 -7.87 15.31 -0.47
N LYS A 128 -8.54 16.36 -0.92
CA LYS A 128 -9.18 17.34 -0.04
C LYS A 128 -10.63 16.96 0.24
N LYS A 129 -11.34 16.53 -0.81
CA LYS A 129 -12.77 16.26 -0.75
C LYS A 129 -13.18 15.23 -1.78
N ILE A 130 -14.09 14.34 -1.38
CA ILE A 130 -14.77 13.39 -2.26
C ILE A 130 -16.26 13.69 -2.18
N THR A 131 -16.93 13.78 -3.31
CA THR A 131 -18.38 14.01 -3.36
C THR A 131 -19.04 13.02 -4.31
N ASP A 132 -19.98 12.25 -3.78
CA ASP A 132 -20.76 11.27 -4.54
C ASP A 132 -22.11 11.88 -4.94
N PHE A 133 -22.53 11.63 -6.18
CA PHE A 133 -23.76 12.13 -6.78
C PHE A 133 -24.58 11.00 -7.39
N SER A 134 -25.90 11.15 -7.34
CA SER A 134 -26.84 10.31 -8.08
C SER A 134 -26.74 10.58 -9.58
N ALA A 135 -27.39 9.72 -10.38
CA ALA A 135 -27.53 9.94 -11.83
C ALA A 135 -28.30 11.23 -12.17
N GLU A 136 -29.09 11.75 -11.23
CA GLU A 136 -29.90 12.97 -11.34
C GLU A 136 -29.15 14.22 -10.81
N ASN A 137 -27.83 14.11 -10.56
CA ASN A 137 -26.98 15.14 -9.97
C ASN A 137 -27.34 15.55 -8.53
N THR A 138 -28.04 14.70 -7.78
CA THR A 138 -28.29 14.93 -6.34
C THR A 138 -27.08 14.50 -5.53
N THR A 139 -26.57 15.35 -4.65
CA THR A 139 -25.47 15.01 -3.73
C THR A 139 -25.91 13.90 -2.78
N LEU A 140 -25.21 12.75 -2.82
CA LEU A 140 -25.47 11.59 -1.98
C LEU A 140 -24.55 11.56 -0.76
N LYS A 141 -23.29 11.95 -0.94
CA LYS A 141 -22.30 11.92 0.13
C LYS A 141 -21.20 12.95 -0.09
N VAL A 142 -20.71 13.52 1.00
CA VAL A 142 -19.50 14.34 1.03
C VAL A 142 -18.54 13.77 2.07
N LYS A 143 -17.27 13.67 1.72
CA LYS A 143 -16.17 13.47 2.67
C LYS A 143 -15.15 14.56 2.50
N GLU A 144 -14.80 15.24 3.57
CA GLU A 144 -13.71 16.23 3.59
C GLU A 144 -12.57 15.74 4.48
N TYR A 145 -11.35 16.11 4.10
CA TYR A 145 -10.13 15.67 4.77
C TYR A 145 -9.33 16.88 5.25
N ASN A 146 -8.81 16.79 6.47
CA ASN A 146 -7.85 17.73 7.02
C ASN A 146 -6.58 16.99 7.44
N TYR A 147 -5.42 17.62 7.27
CA TYR A 147 -4.12 16.99 7.42
C TYR A 147 -3.25 17.84 8.34
N SER A 148 -2.46 17.21 9.20
CA SER A 148 -1.38 17.90 9.90
C SER A 148 -0.35 18.47 8.92
N ILE A 149 0.58 19.31 9.40
CA ILE A 149 1.76 19.64 8.61
C ILE A 149 2.54 18.36 8.39
N GLY A 150 2.88 18.07 7.13
CA GLY A 150 3.58 16.85 6.79
C GLY A 150 5.08 16.91 7.03
N HIS A 151 5.73 15.76 6.91
CA HIS A 151 7.17 15.58 6.97
C HIS A 151 7.65 14.95 5.67
N VAL A 152 8.87 15.26 5.27
CA VAL A 152 9.59 14.59 4.16
C VAL A 152 10.93 14.12 4.69
N ALA A 153 11.39 12.96 4.25
CA ALA A 153 12.61 12.38 4.78
C ALA A 153 13.87 13.10 4.22
N ASN A 154 13.83 13.49 2.95
CA ASN A 154 14.78 14.36 2.26
C ASN A 154 14.01 15.31 1.30
N SER A 155 14.14 16.62 1.52
CA SER A 155 13.64 17.61 0.55
C SER A 155 14.58 17.67 -0.67
N PRO A 156 14.09 17.74 -1.92
CA PRO A 156 14.92 17.94 -3.11
C PRO A 156 15.61 19.30 -3.11
N TYR A 157 15.17 20.24 -2.26
CA TYR A 157 15.84 21.51 -2.01
C TYR A 157 16.99 21.39 -0.98
N ASN A 158 17.16 20.23 -0.34
CA ASN A 158 18.22 19.93 0.61
C ASN A 158 19.35 19.11 -0.06
N ILE A 159 19.85 19.62 -1.19
CA ILE A 159 20.87 18.95 -2.03
C ILE A 159 22.23 18.82 -1.32
N ASN A 160 22.43 19.54 -0.21
CA ASN A 160 23.61 19.38 0.63
C ASN A 160 23.70 18.00 1.32
N ASN A 161 22.59 17.25 1.42
CA ASN A 161 22.61 15.85 1.89
C ASN A 161 23.03 14.86 0.80
N VAL A 162 23.02 15.26 -0.48
CA VAL A 162 23.62 14.48 -1.56
C VAL A 162 25.08 14.89 -1.67
N ARG A 163 25.88 14.59 -0.64
CA ARG A 163 27.36 14.72 -0.63
C ARG A 163 28.06 13.77 -1.61
N ASN A 164 27.49 13.56 -2.80
CA ASN A 164 28.12 12.92 -3.95
C ASN A 164 28.46 13.94 -5.04
N ILE A 165 28.51 15.24 -4.71
CA ILE A 165 29.13 16.23 -5.58
C ILE A 165 30.64 16.12 -5.36
N PHE A 166 31.33 15.42 -6.24
CA PHE A 166 32.78 15.54 -6.36
C PHE A 166 33.07 16.97 -6.84
N SER A 167 33.43 17.89 -5.95
CA SER A 167 33.99 19.18 -6.34
C SER A 167 35.51 19.10 -6.26
N TRP A 168 36.18 19.07 -7.41
CA TRP A 168 37.58 19.48 -7.45
C TRP A 168 37.62 21.01 -7.49
N VAL A 169 38.32 21.61 -6.52
CA VAL A 169 38.61 23.04 -6.48
C VAL A 169 40.06 23.21 -6.91
N LYS A 170 40.28 23.76 -8.11
CA LYS A 170 41.61 24.22 -8.51
C LYS A 170 41.68 25.71 -8.21
N VAL A 171 42.64 26.12 -7.40
CA VAL A 171 42.97 27.52 -7.16
C VAL A 171 44.25 27.82 -7.93
N ASP A 172 44.13 28.49 -9.07
CA ASP A 172 45.29 28.99 -9.78
C ASP A 172 45.66 30.36 -9.21
N MET A 173 46.88 30.48 -8.69
CA MET A 173 47.42 31.74 -8.17
C MET A 173 48.32 32.37 -9.22
N GLY A 174 47.91 33.50 -9.78
CA GLY A 174 48.76 34.34 -10.61
C GLY A 174 49.09 35.64 -9.89
N LYS A 175 50.36 36.06 -9.89
CA LYS A 175 50.70 37.44 -9.54
C LYS A 175 50.39 38.32 -10.75
N ASN A 176 49.60 39.38 -10.55
CA ASN A 176 49.50 40.43 -11.56
C ASN A 176 50.78 41.29 -11.56
N GLU A 177 50.94 42.12 -12.59
CA GLU A 177 52.14 42.97 -12.79
C GLU A 177 52.40 43.95 -11.63
N MET A 178 51.40 44.19 -10.78
CA MET A 178 51.49 45.04 -9.59
C MET A 178 51.77 44.28 -8.29
N GLY A 179 52.00 42.96 -8.36
CA GLY A 179 52.36 42.13 -7.21
C GLY A 179 51.19 41.62 -6.37
N TYR A 180 49.94 41.87 -6.76
CA TYR A 180 48.76 41.32 -6.11
C TYR A 180 48.44 39.91 -6.64
N TYR A 181 47.96 39.04 -5.75
CA TYR A 181 47.55 37.68 -6.09
C TYR A 181 46.11 37.70 -6.64
N ASN A 182 45.95 37.25 -7.89
CA ASN A 182 44.64 36.93 -8.46
C ASN A 182 44.34 35.45 -8.21
N TYR A 183 43.15 35.17 -7.68
CA TYR A 183 42.68 33.81 -7.42
C TYR A 183 41.68 33.39 -8.50
N HIS A 184 42.06 32.45 -9.35
CA HIS A 184 41.12 31.79 -10.25
C HIS A 184 40.65 30.49 -9.61
N ILE A 185 39.41 30.49 -9.11
CA ILE A 185 38.79 29.32 -8.50
C ILE A 185 37.98 28.61 -9.58
N THR A 186 38.46 27.45 -10.03
CA THR A 186 37.70 26.59 -10.94
C THR A 186 37.13 25.42 -10.16
N THR A 187 35.81 25.35 -10.05
CA THR A 187 35.11 24.24 -9.40
C THR A 187 34.50 23.32 -10.45
N ARG A 188 34.82 22.03 -10.40
CA ARG A 188 34.12 21.02 -11.23
C ARG A 188 33.39 20.03 -10.34
N GLY A 189 32.06 20.13 -10.31
CA GLY A 189 31.15 19.18 -9.68
C GLY A 189 30.89 17.96 -10.59
N ARG A 190 31.10 16.73 -10.10
CA ARG A 190 30.50 15.52 -10.72
C ARG A 190 29.58 14.84 -9.72
N SER A 191 28.34 14.64 -10.12
CA SER A 191 27.37 13.83 -9.38
C SER A 191 27.33 12.44 -10.00
N PHE A 192 27.73 11.42 -9.25
CA PHE A 192 27.51 10.03 -9.65
C PHE A 192 26.22 9.54 -8.98
N SER A 193 25.13 9.45 -9.74
CA SER A 193 23.92 8.77 -9.27
C SER A 193 23.97 7.29 -9.66
N ASN A 194 24.80 6.51 -8.97
CA ASN A 194 24.63 5.05 -8.97
C ASN A 194 23.58 4.60 -7.94
N SER A 195 23.03 5.54 -7.18
CA SER A 195 21.83 5.33 -6.38
C SER A 195 20.66 5.06 -7.31
N LEU A 196 20.15 3.82 -7.27
CA LEU A 196 18.73 3.57 -7.56
C LEU A 196 17.93 4.71 -6.90
N PRO A 197 17.15 5.48 -7.68
CA PRO A 197 16.63 6.77 -7.29
C PRO A 197 15.68 6.66 -6.08
N GLY A 198 16.24 6.77 -4.88
CA GLY A 198 15.50 6.94 -3.64
C GLY A 198 14.95 8.35 -3.47
N SER A 199 15.42 9.32 -4.25
CA SER A 199 14.99 10.72 -4.20
C SER A 199 13.76 11.03 -5.07
N LEU A 200 13.26 10.08 -5.86
CA LEU A 200 12.11 10.27 -6.76
C LEU A 200 10.80 9.65 -6.23
N PHE A 201 10.83 9.01 -5.04
CA PHE A 201 9.69 8.30 -4.45
C PHE A 201 9.52 8.57 -2.96
N GLU A 202 10.03 9.70 -2.47
CA GLU A 202 9.73 10.08 -1.10
C GLU A 202 8.27 10.52 -1.01
N ASN A 203 7.54 10.14 0.04
CA ASN A 203 6.17 10.59 0.25
C ASN A 203 6.13 11.73 1.27
N VAL A 204 5.07 12.54 1.24
CA VAL A 204 4.75 13.40 2.39
C VAL A 204 4.01 12.57 3.42
N TYR A 205 4.55 12.59 4.63
CA TYR A 205 4.08 11.84 5.77
C TYR A 205 3.27 12.74 6.70
N TYR A 206 2.13 12.28 7.20
CA TYR A 206 1.27 13.07 8.09
C TYR A 206 1.13 12.37 9.43
N ASP A 207 1.48 13.07 10.51
CA ASP A 207 1.23 12.56 11.86
C ASP A 207 -0.26 12.35 12.11
N GLN A 208 -1.12 13.21 11.53
CA GLN A 208 -2.57 13.12 11.66
C GLN A 208 -3.32 13.43 10.37
N VAL A 209 -4.38 12.66 10.11
CA VAL A 209 -5.38 12.88 9.07
C VAL A 209 -6.77 12.81 9.70
N ILE A 210 -7.65 13.77 9.41
CA ILE A 210 -9.01 13.82 9.93
C ILE A 210 -9.98 13.69 8.74
N GLU A 211 -10.81 12.64 8.73
CA GLU A 211 -11.93 12.45 7.80
C GLU A 211 -13.22 12.96 8.46
N TYR A 212 -13.93 13.87 7.81
CA TYR A 212 -15.26 14.33 8.21
C TYR A 212 -16.32 13.67 7.33
N ASP A 213 -17.39 13.15 7.93
CA ASP A 213 -18.54 12.60 7.18
C ASP A 213 -19.47 13.73 6.72
N GLY A 214 -18.92 14.69 5.96
CA GLY A 214 -19.58 15.87 5.43
C GLY A 214 -18.64 17.08 5.38
N SER A 215 -19.14 18.27 5.75
CA SER A 215 -18.29 19.47 5.85
C SER A 215 -17.55 19.53 7.18
N ILE A 216 -16.34 20.11 7.18
CA ILE A 216 -15.49 20.31 8.38
C ILE A 216 -16.24 20.90 9.59
N ASN A 217 -17.26 21.75 9.36
CA ASN A 217 -17.89 22.53 10.42
C ASN A 217 -19.09 21.89 11.13
N ASN A 218 -19.63 20.75 10.65
CA ASN A 218 -20.96 20.29 11.11
C ASN A 218 -21.08 18.80 11.45
N ASN A 219 -20.09 17.96 11.17
CA ASN A 219 -20.27 16.50 11.23
C ASN A 219 -19.15 15.80 11.99
N GLY A 220 -19.43 14.56 12.41
CA GLY A 220 -18.52 13.71 13.15
C GLY A 220 -17.25 13.42 12.35
N SER A 221 -16.18 13.18 13.09
CA SER A 221 -14.84 13.04 12.51
C SER A 221 -14.18 11.73 12.87
N LYS A 222 -13.33 11.22 11.99
CA LYS A 222 -12.38 10.14 12.26
C LYS A 222 -10.96 10.68 12.17
N THR A 223 -10.24 10.68 13.28
CA THR A 223 -8.84 11.10 13.33
C THR A 223 -7.93 9.89 13.28
N TYR A 224 -7.18 9.76 12.20
CA TYR A 224 -6.11 8.79 12.02
C TYR A 224 -4.80 9.38 12.52
N THR A 225 -4.15 8.71 13.47
CA THR A 225 -2.83 9.11 13.99
C THR A 225 -1.79 8.08 13.59
N TYR A 226 -0.70 8.56 12.99
CA TYR A 226 0.41 7.76 12.51
C TYR A 226 1.65 8.01 13.36
N SER A 227 2.51 7.00 13.42
CA SER A 227 3.86 7.14 13.96
C SER A 227 4.86 6.69 12.94
N TYR A 228 5.88 7.53 12.79
CA TYR A 228 7.09 7.25 12.06
C TYR A 228 8.12 6.95 13.15
N GLU A 229 8.10 5.72 13.68
CA GLU A 229 9.18 5.26 14.56
C GLU A 229 10.48 5.60 13.84
N ASN A 230 11.28 6.48 14.45
CA ASN A 230 12.50 7.01 13.86
C ASN A 230 13.15 5.89 13.08
N ALA A 231 13.25 6.07 11.76
CA ALA A 231 14.29 5.43 11.01
C ALA A 231 15.56 5.90 11.70
N ASN A 232 15.95 5.24 12.78
CA ASN A 232 17.26 5.34 13.37
C ASN A 232 18.13 4.86 12.24
N VAL A 233 18.55 5.83 11.43
CA VAL A 233 19.61 5.70 10.48
C VAL A 233 20.70 5.09 11.33
N TYR A 234 20.96 3.80 11.09
CA TYR A 234 22.02 3.11 11.77
C TYR A 234 23.25 3.99 11.61
N ASN A 235 23.68 4.62 12.70
CA ASN A 235 24.82 5.51 12.72
C ASN A 235 26.01 4.61 13.04
N PRO A 236 26.84 4.20 12.06
CA PRO A 236 27.90 3.24 12.31
C PRO A 236 29.05 3.84 13.14
N GLY A 237 28.90 5.02 13.73
CA GLY A 237 30.01 5.72 14.37
C GLY A 237 29.57 6.67 15.47
N SER A 238 29.15 6.11 16.62
CA SER A 238 29.24 6.81 17.91
C SER A 238 30.55 6.51 18.63
N ASP A 239 31.22 5.40 18.32
CA ASP A 239 32.32 4.89 19.16
C ASP A 239 33.71 5.45 18.80
N TYR A 240 33.80 6.27 17.74
CA TYR A 240 35.06 6.89 17.30
C TYR A 240 35.01 8.43 17.33
N LYS A 241 34.25 9.02 18.27
CA LYS A 241 34.15 10.48 18.48
C LYS A 241 35.47 11.18 18.85
N TRP A 242 36.54 10.44 19.16
CA TRP A 242 37.75 11.00 19.76
C TRP A 242 38.95 11.12 18.81
N LEU A 243 38.89 10.59 17.58
CA LEU A 243 40.05 10.55 16.66
C LEU A 243 40.00 11.58 15.52
N LEU A 244 38.88 12.27 15.32
CA LEU A 244 38.72 13.31 14.30
C LEU A 244 37.91 14.45 14.94
N GLY A 245 38.57 15.55 15.29
CA GLY A 245 37.98 16.64 16.05
C GLY A 245 36.60 17.05 15.54
N ASN A 246 35.60 17.09 16.45
CA ASN A 246 34.31 17.76 16.35
C ASN A 246 33.62 17.92 14.97
N TRP A 247 33.64 16.90 14.12
CA TRP A 247 32.76 16.85 12.94
C TRP A 247 31.90 15.60 13.02
N THR A 248 30.60 15.82 13.23
CA THR A 248 29.59 14.77 13.25
C THR A 248 29.71 13.93 11.98
N SER A 249 29.97 12.64 12.14
CA SER A 249 29.86 11.65 11.09
C SER A 249 28.46 11.73 10.48
N GLU A 250 28.36 12.39 9.31
CA GLU A 250 27.12 12.32 8.55
C GLU A 250 26.93 10.87 8.11
N THR A 251 25.81 10.33 8.59
CA THR A 251 25.35 8.97 8.41
C THR A 251 25.31 8.58 6.94
N ALA A 252 25.70 7.34 6.61
CA ALA A 252 25.46 6.79 5.29
C ALA A 252 23.93 6.80 5.02
N PRO A 253 23.43 7.53 4.01
CA PRO A 253 21.99 7.78 3.82
C PRO A 253 21.21 6.55 3.30
N PHE A 254 21.87 5.40 3.13
CA PHE A 254 21.33 4.26 2.40
C PHE A 254 20.40 3.35 3.21
N LEU A 255 20.22 3.59 4.52
CA LEU A 255 19.46 2.70 5.41
C LEU A 255 18.17 3.35 5.93
N GLN A 256 17.40 3.99 5.05
CA GLN A 256 15.97 4.12 5.33
C GLN A 256 15.34 2.73 5.22
N LYS A 257 14.82 2.23 6.34
CA LYS A 257 13.99 1.01 6.35
C LYS A 257 12.84 1.21 5.37
N ARG A 258 12.91 0.55 4.20
CA ARG A 258 11.92 0.56 3.09
C ARG A 258 10.45 0.39 3.52
N GLY A 259 10.19 -0.10 4.73
CA GLY A 259 8.85 -0.41 5.25
C GLY A 259 8.07 0.74 5.89
N LEU A 260 8.61 1.97 5.96
CA LEU A 260 7.95 3.10 6.63
C LEU A 260 7.28 4.10 5.67
N SER A 261 7.22 3.82 4.37
CA SER A 261 6.81 4.76 3.32
C SER A 261 5.37 5.30 3.40
N ASN A 262 4.55 4.89 4.38
CA ASN A 262 3.23 5.47 4.67
C ASN A 262 2.96 5.71 6.18
N GLY A 263 3.93 5.47 7.07
CA GLY A 263 3.74 5.52 8.53
C GLY A 263 2.97 4.33 9.11
N LEU A 264 3.17 4.05 10.40
CA LEU A 264 2.40 3.01 11.11
C LEU A 264 1.17 3.66 11.73
N LEU A 265 -0.04 3.25 11.34
CA LEU A 265 -1.29 3.71 11.95
C LEU A 265 -1.33 3.28 13.41
N LYS A 266 -1.19 4.21 14.36
CA LYS A 266 -1.17 3.91 15.80
C LYS A 266 -2.55 4.04 16.44
N GLN A 267 -3.39 4.95 15.94
CA GLN A 267 -4.68 5.22 16.56
C GLN A 267 -5.72 5.72 15.55
N ILE A 268 -6.97 5.31 15.71
CA ILE A 268 -8.14 5.96 15.09
C ILE A 268 -9.09 6.40 16.21
N ASP A 269 -9.49 7.67 16.19
CA ASP A 269 -10.50 8.22 17.09
C ASP A 269 -11.75 8.61 16.31
N TRP A 270 -12.92 8.12 16.74
CA TRP A 270 -14.21 8.53 16.21
C TRP A 270 -14.85 9.51 17.18
N LYS A 271 -15.17 10.70 16.68
CA LYS A 271 -15.85 11.74 17.44
C LYS A 271 -17.18 12.10 16.83
N ASP A 272 -18.13 12.43 17.68
CA ASP A 272 -19.43 12.95 17.25
C ASP A 272 -19.35 14.45 16.88
N ASN A 273 -20.50 15.02 16.52
CA ASN A 273 -20.64 16.41 16.09
C ASN A 273 -20.35 17.41 17.24
N ASN A 274 -20.32 16.94 18.50
CA ASN A 274 -19.96 17.71 19.69
C ASN A 274 -18.47 17.51 20.09
N ASN A 275 -17.66 16.91 19.20
CA ASN A 275 -16.24 16.59 19.42
C ASN A 275 -16.00 15.64 20.61
N GLN A 276 -17.02 14.88 21.03
CA GLN A 276 -16.90 13.85 22.07
C GLN A 276 -16.42 12.53 21.47
N LEU A 277 -15.49 11.86 22.14
CA LEU A 277 -14.92 10.59 21.71
C LEU A 277 -15.95 9.46 21.94
N GLN A 278 -16.37 8.81 20.84
CA GLN A 278 -17.34 7.72 20.86
C GLN A 278 -16.66 6.36 20.78
N LYS A 279 -15.54 6.29 20.06
CA LYS A 279 -14.75 5.06 19.89
C LYS A 279 -13.29 5.40 19.67
N CYS A 280 -12.40 4.56 20.18
CA CYS A 280 -10.96 4.64 19.97
C CYS A 280 -10.42 3.26 19.58
N GLU A 281 -9.61 3.19 18.52
CA GLU A 281 -8.86 1.99 18.15
C GLU A 281 -7.38 2.29 18.23
N LYS A 282 -6.62 1.51 19.02
CA LYS A 282 -5.16 1.63 19.15
C LYS A 282 -4.47 0.39 18.58
N TYR A 283 -3.31 0.60 17.98
CA TYR A 283 -2.58 -0.41 17.22
C TYR A 283 -1.11 -0.49 17.66
N ASN A 284 -0.67 -1.70 17.97
CA ASN A 284 0.69 -2.01 18.34
C ASN A 284 1.38 -2.78 17.21
N TYR A 285 2.65 -2.46 16.96
CA TYR A 285 3.45 -3.09 15.93
C TYR A 285 4.79 -3.52 16.51
N HIS A 286 5.35 -4.57 15.92
CA HIS A 286 6.71 -5.02 16.21
C HIS A 286 7.45 -5.28 14.90
N PHE A 287 8.73 -4.93 14.85
CA PHE A 287 9.58 -5.21 13.70
C PHE A 287 10.14 -6.63 13.80
N PHE A 288 9.81 -7.48 12.83
CA PHE A 288 10.31 -8.85 12.74
C PHE A 288 11.46 -8.91 11.75
N GLU A 289 12.65 -9.25 12.25
CA GLU A 289 13.84 -9.49 11.45
C GLU A 289 13.77 -10.88 10.78
N ASN A 290 13.84 -10.92 9.45
CA ASN A 290 13.78 -12.13 8.63
C ASN A 290 15.17 -12.64 8.24
N LEU A 291 16.08 -11.72 7.87
CA LEU A 291 17.43 -12.05 7.42
C LEU A 291 18.38 -10.89 7.73
N ILE A 292 19.63 -11.19 8.06
CA ILE A 292 20.69 -10.18 8.16
C ILE A 292 21.64 -10.43 6.99
N PHE A 293 21.67 -9.51 6.02
CA PHE A 293 22.78 -9.50 5.07
C PHE A 293 24.01 -8.97 5.78
N LYS A 294 24.98 -9.85 6.02
CA LYS A 294 26.28 -9.52 6.62
C LYS A 294 27.30 -9.18 5.54
N ASN A 295 28.36 -8.47 5.93
CA ASN A 295 29.54 -8.20 5.10
C ASN A 295 29.25 -7.39 3.82
N LEU A 296 28.23 -6.52 3.85
CA LEU A 296 28.05 -5.56 2.77
C LEU A 296 29.11 -4.46 2.93
N CYS A 297 30.08 -4.42 2.00
CA CYS A 297 31.06 -3.34 1.94
C CYS A 297 30.44 -2.10 1.30
N VAL A 298 30.14 -1.08 2.11
CA VAL A 298 29.68 0.22 1.61
C VAL A 298 30.89 1.16 1.50
N LYS A 299 31.07 1.76 0.32
CA LYS A 299 32.13 2.73 0.05
C LYS A 299 31.77 4.09 0.63
N LYS A 300 32.47 4.54 1.66
CA LYS A 300 32.41 5.94 2.11
C LYS A 300 33.48 6.74 1.38
N TYR A 301 33.07 7.78 0.65
CA TYR A 301 34.01 8.76 0.13
C TYR A 301 34.28 9.78 1.25
N GLY A 302 35.49 9.76 1.81
CA GLY A 302 35.91 10.77 2.78
C GLY A 302 36.04 12.14 2.12
N TYR A 303 35.51 13.17 2.77
CA TYR A 303 35.78 14.56 2.40
C TYR A 303 36.93 15.06 3.26
N TYR A 304 38.06 15.39 2.65
CA TYR A 304 39.07 16.24 3.27
C TYR A 304 38.76 17.68 2.83
N SER A 305 38.02 18.43 3.65
CA SER A 305 38.29 19.87 3.70
C SER A 305 39.17 20.08 4.90
N ASP A 306 40.44 20.33 4.64
CA ASP A 306 41.08 21.52 5.16
C ASP A 306 42.33 21.75 4.31
N LEU A 307 42.38 22.90 3.65
CA LEU A 307 43.61 23.44 3.06
C LEU A 307 44.65 23.85 4.13
N TYR A 308 44.46 23.43 5.39
CA TYR A 308 45.34 23.71 6.53
C TYR A 308 45.30 22.58 7.56
N SER A 309 45.67 21.35 7.19
CA SER A 309 46.10 20.38 8.20
C SER A 309 47.36 19.64 7.74
N PRO A 310 48.44 19.59 8.54
CA PRO A 310 49.63 18.82 8.21
C PRO A 310 49.24 17.36 7.96
N GLY A 311 49.70 16.78 6.85
CA GLY A 311 49.41 15.39 6.53
C GLY A 311 49.94 14.46 7.63
N MET A 312 49.04 13.69 8.25
CA MET A 312 49.44 12.63 9.17
C MET A 312 49.60 11.34 8.35
N VAL A 313 50.78 10.72 8.43
CA VAL A 313 51.05 9.40 7.86
C VAL A 313 51.16 8.42 9.02
N LEU A 314 50.41 7.32 8.97
CA LEU A 314 50.59 6.20 9.89
C LEU A 314 51.83 5.41 9.46
N LEU A 315 52.85 5.39 10.31
CA LEU A 315 54.01 4.52 10.11
C LEU A 315 53.67 3.09 10.58
N PRO A 316 54.36 2.04 10.09
CA PRO A 316 54.04 0.64 10.36
C PRO A 316 54.06 0.19 11.83
N ASN A 317 54.44 1.09 12.75
CA ASN A 317 54.67 0.80 14.18
C ASN A 317 53.70 1.56 15.10
N ASP A 318 52.55 2.02 14.59
CA ASP A 318 51.50 2.74 15.35
C ASP A 318 51.95 4.05 16.05
N GLN A 319 53.09 4.62 15.65
CA GLN A 319 53.52 5.96 16.06
C GLN A 319 53.04 7.00 15.03
N ILE A 320 52.52 8.12 15.53
CA ILE A 320 52.01 9.25 14.74
C ILE A 320 53.08 10.33 14.67
N ASP A 321 53.52 10.67 13.46
CA ASP A 321 54.44 11.80 13.23
C ASP A 321 53.73 12.89 12.40
N ILE A 322 53.86 14.16 12.82
CA ILE A 322 53.21 15.32 12.20
C ILE A 322 54.19 15.93 11.18
N ILE A 323 54.01 15.66 9.89
CA ILE A 323 54.89 16.22 8.84
C ILE A 323 54.17 17.34 8.09
N ASN A 324 54.69 18.56 8.21
CA ASN A 324 54.25 19.75 7.46
C ASN A 324 54.69 19.63 5.99
N TYR A 325 53.90 18.97 5.14
CA TYR A 325 54.17 18.91 3.70
C TYR A 325 53.64 20.15 2.98
N TRP A 326 54.54 21.05 2.61
CA TRP A 326 54.29 22.11 1.63
C TRP A 326 54.45 21.49 0.24
N GLY A 327 53.36 21.24 -0.48
CA GLY A 327 53.42 20.66 -1.82
C GLY A 327 54.07 21.61 -2.83
N THR A 328 55.26 21.24 -3.31
CA THR A 328 55.79 21.71 -4.60
C THR A 328 55.44 20.68 -5.68
N GLU A 329 55.54 21.05 -6.97
CA GLU A 329 55.16 20.24 -8.15
C GLU A 329 55.73 18.80 -8.20
N GLN A 330 56.70 18.46 -7.34
CA GLN A 330 57.34 17.15 -7.29
C GLN A 330 56.69 16.11 -6.37
N ASN A 331 55.70 16.46 -5.53
CA ASN A 331 55.04 15.50 -4.63
C ASN A 331 53.51 15.66 -4.63
N PRO A 332 52.76 14.88 -5.44
CA PRO A 332 51.31 14.92 -5.41
C PRO A 332 50.78 14.33 -4.10
N VAL A 333 49.92 15.09 -3.41
CA VAL A 333 49.15 14.60 -2.25
C VAL A 333 48.29 13.42 -2.73
N PRO A 334 48.39 12.23 -2.10
CA PRO A 334 47.59 11.09 -2.51
C PRO A 334 46.09 11.40 -2.36
N PRO A 335 45.23 10.92 -3.28
CA PRO A 335 43.79 11.08 -3.11
C PRO A 335 43.35 10.49 -1.77
N PRO A 336 42.34 11.07 -1.10
CA PRO A 336 41.93 10.62 0.22
C PRO A 336 41.61 9.11 0.20
N PRO A 337 42.02 8.35 1.22
CA PRO A 337 41.82 6.91 1.25
C PRO A 337 40.33 6.58 1.20
N TYR A 338 39.94 5.65 0.33
CA TYR A 338 38.60 5.07 0.34
C TYR A 338 38.47 4.20 1.58
N ILE A 339 37.55 4.52 2.48
CA ILE A 339 37.24 3.69 3.65
C ILE A 339 36.04 2.82 3.30
N PHE A 340 36.24 1.51 3.30
CA PHE A 340 35.17 0.52 3.18
C PHE A 340 34.73 0.14 4.59
N TYR A 341 33.41 0.21 4.85
CA TYR A 341 32.84 -0.31 6.08
C TYR A 341 32.04 -1.56 5.77
N GLU A 342 32.33 -2.64 6.49
CA GLU A 342 31.41 -3.76 6.58
C GLU A 342 30.19 -3.31 7.39
N THR A 343 29.02 -3.40 6.79
CA THR A 343 27.75 -3.15 7.48
C THR A 343 26.82 -4.34 7.32
N SER A 344 25.90 -4.47 8.28
CA SER A 344 24.83 -5.45 8.24
C SER A 344 23.51 -4.74 7.98
N ILE A 345 22.73 -5.21 7.00
CA ILE A 345 21.40 -4.68 6.72
C ILE A 345 20.36 -5.65 7.29
N PRO A 346 19.65 -5.28 8.38
CA PRO A 346 18.53 -6.08 8.85
C PRO A 346 17.40 -5.97 7.83
N ILE A 347 16.99 -7.11 7.29
CA ILE A 347 15.81 -7.23 6.45
C ILE A 347 14.69 -7.76 7.32
N GLY A 348 13.59 -7.02 7.34
CA GLY A 348 12.42 -7.34 8.15
C GLY A 348 11.25 -6.46 7.79
N GLY A 349 10.15 -6.63 8.52
CA GLY A 349 8.94 -5.83 8.36
C GLY A 349 8.22 -5.63 9.68
N TYR A 350 7.51 -4.52 9.80
CA TYR A 350 6.58 -4.32 10.93
C TYR A 350 5.34 -5.18 10.73
N ARG A 351 4.90 -5.84 11.79
CA ARG A 351 3.61 -6.55 11.83
C ARG A 351 2.80 -6.02 12.99
N MET A 352 1.48 -5.92 12.80
CA MET A 352 0.56 -5.54 13.86
C MET A 352 0.51 -6.68 14.88
N THR A 353 0.95 -6.43 16.11
CA THR A 353 1.01 -7.39 17.21
C THR A 353 -0.12 -7.21 18.22
N GLY A 354 -0.82 -6.07 18.18
CA GLY A 354 -1.97 -5.84 19.03
C GLY A 354 -2.92 -4.79 18.48
N LYS A 355 -4.19 -4.96 18.82
CA LYS A 355 -5.27 -4.00 18.58
C LYS A 355 -6.08 -3.86 19.86
N THR A 356 -6.38 -2.64 20.26
CA THR A 356 -7.32 -2.35 21.34
C THR A 356 -8.47 -1.53 20.78
N VAL A 357 -9.70 -1.95 21.04
CA VAL A 357 -10.92 -1.20 20.71
C VAL A 357 -11.57 -0.78 22.02
N SER A 358 -11.84 0.52 22.15
CA SER A 358 -12.54 1.12 23.29
C SER A 358 -13.78 1.83 22.77
N ASP A 359 -14.96 1.38 23.17
CA ASP A 359 -16.24 2.05 22.90
C ASP A 359 -16.70 2.79 24.16
N PHE A 360 -17.15 4.04 24.01
CA PHE A 360 -17.58 4.90 25.11
C PHE A 360 -19.11 4.99 25.12
N ILE A 361 -19.77 4.17 25.96
CA ILE A 361 -21.24 4.09 26.04
C ILE A 361 -21.69 4.69 27.37
N GLY A 362 -22.45 5.79 27.32
CA GLY A 362 -22.96 6.45 28.53
C GLY A 362 -21.86 6.94 29.49
N GLY A 363 -20.67 7.26 28.96
CA GLY A 363 -19.51 7.69 29.74
C GLY A 363 -18.66 6.55 30.32
N GLN A 364 -19.05 5.28 30.12
CA GLN A 364 -18.24 4.12 30.49
C GLN A 364 -17.45 3.58 29.29
N GLU A 365 -16.20 3.17 29.53
CA GLU A 365 -15.35 2.55 28.52
C GLU A 365 -15.53 1.02 28.52
N VAL A 366 -15.93 0.47 27.39
CA VAL A 366 -15.92 -0.98 27.13
C VAL A 366 -14.75 -1.30 26.22
N LYS A 367 -13.83 -2.14 26.70
CA LYS A 367 -12.55 -2.40 26.02
C LYS A 367 -12.43 -3.86 25.58
N VAL A 368 -12.02 -4.05 24.33
CA VAL A 368 -11.63 -5.33 23.75
C VAL A 368 -10.18 -5.25 23.29
N THR A 369 -9.35 -6.21 23.69
CA THR A 369 -7.93 -6.26 23.28
C THR A 369 -7.63 -7.53 22.51
N THR A 370 -7.12 -7.40 21.29
CA THR A 370 -6.69 -8.51 20.44
C THR A 370 -5.17 -8.50 20.31
N ASN A 371 -4.51 -9.60 20.65
CA ASN A 371 -3.08 -9.80 20.45
C ASN A 371 -2.82 -10.79 19.32
N TYR A 372 -1.81 -10.51 18.50
CA TYR A 372 -1.39 -11.33 17.38
C TYR A 372 0.02 -11.85 17.64
N CYS A 373 0.17 -13.18 17.72
CA CYS A 373 1.45 -13.84 17.89
C CYS A 373 1.94 -14.38 16.54
N PHE A 374 3.23 -14.28 16.31
CA PHE A 374 3.91 -14.76 15.11
C PHE A 374 5.08 -15.63 15.54
N ASP A 375 5.24 -16.80 14.92
CA ASP A 375 6.41 -17.65 15.15
C ASP A 375 7.65 -17.15 14.39
N LYS A 376 8.84 -17.48 14.91
CA LYS A 376 10.13 -17.05 14.34
C LYS A 376 10.42 -17.84 13.06
N GLY A 377 10.36 -17.16 11.91
CA GLY A 377 10.74 -17.69 10.59
C GLY A 377 9.61 -17.47 9.59
N TYR A 378 9.89 -16.71 8.51
CA TYR A 378 9.07 -16.43 7.31
C TYR A 378 7.55 -16.13 7.44
N ASN A 379 6.96 -16.19 8.63
CA ASN A 379 5.51 -16.22 8.83
C ASN A 379 4.97 -14.81 8.88
N ASN A 380 4.47 -14.33 7.74
CA ASN A 380 3.75 -13.05 7.67
C ASN A 380 2.33 -13.13 8.26
N TYR A 381 1.90 -14.31 8.72
CA TYR A 381 0.56 -14.57 9.24
C TYR A 381 0.63 -14.94 10.73
N PRO A 382 -0.37 -14.52 11.54
CA PRO A 382 -0.40 -14.85 12.95
C PRO A 382 -0.64 -16.35 13.15
N THR A 383 0.14 -16.97 14.02
CA THR A 383 -0.02 -18.37 14.42
C THR A 383 -0.93 -18.51 15.64
N LYS A 384 -1.13 -17.43 16.38
CA LYS A 384 -2.12 -17.34 17.45
C LYS A 384 -2.73 -15.94 17.53
N VAL A 385 -4.03 -15.88 17.79
CA VAL A 385 -4.79 -14.64 18.05
C VAL A 385 -5.52 -14.78 19.38
N GLU A 386 -5.31 -13.83 20.28
CA GLU A 386 -5.94 -13.82 21.60
C GLU A 386 -6.82 -12.58 21.72
N THR A 387 -8.13 -12.76 21.88
CA THR A 387 -9.10 -11.67 22.07
C THR A 387 -9.62 -11.68 23.49
N ASP A 388 -9.22 -10.67 24.27
CA ASP A 388 -9.66 -10.41 25.63
C ASP A 388 -10.89 -9.50 25.64
N LEU A 389 -11.99 -10.01 26.20
CA LEU A 389 -13.28 -9.32 26.34
C LEU A 389 -13.49 -8.79 27.79
N GLY A 390 -12.47 -8.86 28.65
CA GLY A 390 -12.52 -8.45 30.05
C GLY A 390 -13.03 -9.53 31.02
N TYR A 391 -14.06 -10.29 30.62
CA TYR A 391 -14.64 -11.36 31.44
C TYR A 391 -14.29 -12.78 30.96
N LYS A 392 -13.73 -12.88 29.75
CA LYS A 392 -13.19 -14.10 29.14
C LYS A 392 -12.20 -13.72 28.05
N LYS A 393 -11.32 -14.66 27.71
CA LYS A 393 -10.43 -14.53 26.55
C LYS A 393 -10.69 -15.67 25.56
N VAL A 394 -10.80 -15.33 24.28
CA VAL A 394 -10.90 -16.29 23.18
C VAL A 394 -9.52 -16.41 22.54
N VAL A 395 -9.02 -17.63 22.42
CA VAL A 395 -7.71 -17.94 21.84
C VAL A 395 -7.91 -18.78 20.60
N GLN A 396 -7.38 -18.32 19.47
CA GLN A 396 -7.40 -19.03 18.20
C GLN A 396 -5.98 -19.35 17.78
N GLU A 397 -5.68 -20.62 17.55
CA GLU A 397 -4.39 -21.11 17.07
C GLU A 397 -4.53 -21.59 15.63
N TYR A 398 -3.58 -21.20 14.78
CA TYR A 398 -3.64 -21.35 13.34
C TYR A 398 -2.50 -22.20 12.84
N LYS A 399 -2.79 -23.10 11.91
CA LYS A 399 -1.78 -23.74 11.05
C LYS A 399 -2.05 -23.45 9.58
N TYR A 400 -0.96 -23.39 8.82
CA TYR A 400 -0.88 -23.03 7.42
C TYR A 400 -0.15 -24.16 6.65
N PRO A 401 -0.13 -24.13 5.30
CA PRO A 401 0.48 -25.20 4.50
C PRO A 401 1.91 -25.55 4.89
N TYR A 402 2.73 -24.57 5.26
CA TYR A 402 4.12 -24.80 5.63
C TYR A 402 4.30 -25.53 6.98
N ASP A 403 3.25 -25.62 7.80
CA ASP A 403 3.24 -26.40 9.05
C ASP A 403 3.06 -27.91 8.79
N TYR A 404 2.80 -28.30 7.54
CA TYR A 404 2.57 -29.68 7.12
C TYR A 404 3.66 -30.14 6.14
N THR A 405 4.11 -31.38 6.30
CA THR A 405 5.17 -31.99 5.48
C THR A 405 4.65 -32.95 4.42
N ASN A 406 3.34 -33.12 4.33
CA ASN A 406 2.67 -34.00 3.37
C ASN A 406 2.08 -33.22 2.18
N SER A 407 1.87 -33.94 1.07
CA SER A 407 1.07 -33.44 -0.06
C SER A 407 -0.40 -33.24 0.37
N PRO A 408 -1.11 -32.22 -0.13
CA PRO A 408 -0.67 -31.23 -1.13
C PRO A 408 0.06 -30.02 -0.53
N TYR A 409 0.22 -29.94 0.78
CA TYR A 409 0.73 -28.75 1.47
C TYR A 409 2.19 -28.42 1.14
N THR A 410 3.01 -29.43 0.88
CA THR A 410 4.37 -29.24 0.35
C THR A 410 4.35 -28.57 -1.03
N ASN A 411 3.52 -29.05 -1.95
CA ASN A 411 3.35 -28.46 -3.28
C ASN A 411 2.79 -27.03 -3.20
N MET A 412 1.81 -26.79 -2.31
CA MET A 412 1.27 -25.47 -2.04
C MET A 412 2.37 -24.51 -1.58
N THR A 413 3.23 -24.95 -0.66
CA THR A 413 4.35 -24.15 -0.14
C THR A 413 5.39 -23.85 -1.22
N THR A 414 5.74 -24.83 -2.06
CA THR A 414 6.65 -24.63 -3.21
C THR A 414 6.12 -23.60 -4.21
N LEU A 415 4.80 -23.55 -4.41
CA LEU A 415 4.13 -22.57 -5.26
C LEU A 415 3.79 -21.25 -4.53
N ASN A 416 4.30 -21.05 -3.31
CA ASN A 416 4.04 -19.89 -2.46
C ASN A 416 2.54 -19.67 -2.12
N ILE A 417 1.75 -20.74 -2.17
CA ILE A 417 0.35 -20.79 -1.70
C ILE A 417 0.36 -21.05 -0.19
N ILE A 418 0.83 -20.06 0.58
CA ILE A 418 1.08 -20.19 2.03
C ILE A 418 0.05 -19.48 2.91
N LYS A 419 -0.88 -18.74 2.31
CA LYS A 419 -1.93 -17.97 3.00
C LYS A 419 -3.12 -18.79 3.52
N PRO A 420 -3.58 -19.88 2.86
CA PRO A 420 -4.74 -20.64 3.34
C PRO A 420 -4.56 -21.10 4.79
N VAL A 421 -5.59 -20.97 5.61
CA VAL A 421 -5.59 -21.51 6.97
C VAL A 421 -6.09 -22.96 6.88
N ILE A 422 -5.28 -23.90 7.34
CA ILE A 422 -5.56 -25.34 7.28
C ILE A 422 -6.26 -25.82 8.54
N GLU A 423 -5.81 -25.39 9.71
CA GLU A 423 -6.37 -25.78 11.01
C GLU A 423 -6.55 -24.53 11.88
N VAL A 424 -7.73 -24.43 12.51
CA VAL A 424 -8.03 -23.44 13.54
C VAL A 424 -8.52 -24.17 14.78
N LYS A 425 -7.80 -23.99 15.89
CA LYS A 425 -8.27 -24.41 17.22
C LYS A 425 -8.73 -23.20 18.00
N GLU A 426 -9.95 -23.24 18.51
CA GLU A 426 -10.50 -22.18 19.34
C GLU A 426 -10.67 -22.65 20.78
N SER A 427 -10.10 -21.91 21.72
CA SER A 427 -10.20 -22.15 23.15
C SER A 427 -10.74 -20.92 23.87
N ILE A 428 -11.45 -21.13 24.98
CA ILE A 428 -11.85 -20.07 25.90
C ILE A 428 -11.00 -20.18 27.15
N VAL A 429 -10.43 -19.06 27.58
CA VAL A 429 -9.76 -18.90 28.88
C VAL A 429 -10.67 -18.09 29.79
N LYS A 430 -11.06 -18.68 30.92
CA LYS A 430 -11.85 -18.04 31.98
C LYS A 430 -11.33 -18.52 33.33
N ASP A 431 -11.15 -17.61 34.29
CA ASP A 431 -10.66 -17.93 35.63
C ASP A 431 -9.35 -18.74 35.62
N ASN A 432 -8.44 -18.41 34.69
CA ASN A 432 -7.18 -19.11 34.39
C ASN A 432 -7.31 -20.57 33.92
N LEU A 433 -8.52 -21.04 33.62
CA LEU A 433 -8.76 -22.34 32.99
C LEU A 433 -8.93 -22.16 31.48
N THR A 434 -8.12 -22.89 30.71
CA THR A 434 -8.25 -22.96 29.24
C THR A 434 -9.07 -24.19 28.85
N THR A 435 -10.15 -23.96 28.10
CA THR A 435 -11.02 -25.03 27.57
C THR A 435 -11.04 -24.96 26.04
N LEU A 436 -10.64 -26.04 25.37
CA LEU A 436 -10.81 -26.18 23.93
C LEU A 436 -12.30 -26.24 23.61
N THR A 437 -12.76 -25.39 22.71
CA THR A 437 -14.18 -25.29 22.33
C THR A 437 -14.46 -25.91 20.98
N SER A 438 -13.57 -25.69 20.01
CA SER A 438 -13.70 -26.28 18.68
C SER A 438 -12.36 -26.46 17.97
N THR A 439 -12.34 -27.42 17.05
CA THR A 439 -11.29 -27.57 16.05
C THR A 439 -11.95 -27.56 14.68
N ASN A 440 -11.49 -26.68 13.79
CA ASN A 440 -11.94 -26.61 12.40
C ASN A 440 -10.75 -26.86 11.48
N ILE A 441 -10.91 -27.76 10.50
CA ILE A 441 -9.87 -28.10 9.54
C ILE A 441 -10.43 -27.94 8.13
N THR A 442 -9.74 -27.18 7.28
CA THR A 442 -10.00 -27.15 5.83
C THR A 442 -8.93 -27.99 5.16
N ASP A 443 -9.30 -29.21 4.79
CA ASP A 443 -8.38 -30.18 4.18
C ASP A 443 -8.34 -29.96 2.67
N TYR A 444 -7.15 -29.74 2.12
CA TYR A 444 -6.97 -29.40 0.71
C TYR A 444 -6.60 -30.62 -0.13
N LYS A 445 -6.97 -30.55 -1.41
CA LYS A 445 -6.53 -31.47 -2.46
C LYS A 445 -6.03 -30.68 -3.66
N GLN A 446 -5.10 -31.29 -4.40
CA GLN A 446 -4.71 -30.84 -5.73
C GLN A 446 -5.64 -31.49 -6.77
N TRP A 447 -6.64 -30.74 -7.24
CA TRP A 447 -7.66 -31.20 -8.18
C TRP A 447 -7.16 -31.25 -9.62
N SER A 448 -6.22 -30.37 -9.97
CA SER A 448 -5.46 -30.37 -11.21
C SER A 448 -4.12 -29.66 -10.99
N THR A 449 -3.27 -29.54 -12.02
CA THR A 449 -1.88 -29.05 -11.91
C THR A 449 -1.74 -27.80 -11.03
N ASN A 450 -2.65 -26.83 -11.13
CA ASN A 450 -2.60 -25.58 -10.36
C ASN A 450 -3.89 -25.29 -9.55
N VAL A 451 -4.77 -26.28 -9.38
CA VAL A 451 -6.04 -26.10 -8.65
C VAL A 451 -5.93 -26.78 -7.28
N PHE A 452 -5.46 -26.01 -6.30
CA PHE A 452 -5.48 -26.39 -4.88
C PHE A 452 -6.74 -25.82 -4.25
N ARG A 453 -7.67 -26.69 -3.88
CA ARG A 453 -8.96 -26.31 -3.30
C ARG A 453 -9.37 -27.29 -2.19
N PRO A 454 -10.21 -26.85 -1.24
CA PRO A 454 -10.72 -27.72 -0.19
C PRO A 454 -11.38 -28.99 -0.75
N GLU A 455 -11.08 -30.14 -0.17
CA GLU A 455 -11.82 -31.40 -0.37
C GLU A 455 -12.79 -31.62 0.81
N PHE A 456 -12.38 -31.29 2.03
CA PHE A 456 -13.21 -31.41 3.22
C PHE A 456 -13.14 -30.17 4.11
N VAL A 457 -14.26 -29.82 4.74
CA VAL A 457 -14.26 -29.02 5.97
C VAL A 457 -14.62 -29.96 7.11
N LYS A 458 -13.72 -30.11 8.08
CA LYS A 458 -13.88 -30.96 9.26
C LYS A 458 -14.08 -30.10 10.49
N GLN A 459 -14.89 -30.59 11.43
CA GLN A 459 -15.17 -29.88 12.66
C GLN A 459 -15.36 -30.86 13.83
N SER A 460 -14.86 -30.48 15.00
CA SER A 460 -15.23 -31.07 16.29
C SER A 460 -15.43 -30.00 17.35
N TYR A 461 -16.13 -30.39 18.44
CA TYR A 461 -16.29 -29.60 19.65
C TYR A 461 -15.56 -30.27 20.81
N GLY A 462 -14.92 -29.46 21.66
CA GLY A 462 -14.08 -29.97 22.73
C GLY A 462 -12.91 -30.82 22.21
N ASN A 463 -12.60 -31.90 22.92
CA ASN A 463 -11.49 -32.81 22.60
C ASN A 463 -11.88 -33.97 21.66
N LEU A 464 -13.01 -33.86 20.97
CA LEU A 464 -13.46 -34.89 20.03
C LEU A 464 -12.63 -34.86 18.73
N THR A 465 -12.57 -36.00 18.04
CA THR A 465 -11.96 -36.10 16.72
C THR A 465 -12.77 -35.32 15.68
N PRO A 466 -12.14 -34.45 14.85
CA PRO A 466 -12.84 -33.74 13.77
C PRO A 466 -13.49 -34.68 12.76
N GLU A 467 -14.77 -34.44 12.48
CA GLU A 467 -15.55 -35.17 11.48
C GLU A 467 -15.80 -34.30 10.24
N ASN A 468 -15.92 -34.93 9.07
CA ASN A 468 -16.26 -34.21 7.84
C ASN A 468 -17.67 -33.59 7.96
N LYS A 469 -17.77 -32.26 7.85
CA LYS A 469 -19.04 -31.53 7.80
C LYS A 469 -19.42 -31.15 6.38
N ILE A 470 -18.45 -30.82 5.55
CA ILE A 470 -18.63 -30.48 4.13
C ILE A 470 -17.65 -31.29 3.32
N GLN A 471 -18.10 -31.81 2.19
CA GLN A 471 -17.27 -32.43 1.16
C GLN A 471 -17.46 -31.70 -0.16
N PHE A 472 -16.35 -31.35 -0.80
CA PHE A 472 -16.34 -30.84 -2.16
C PHE A 472 -16.00 -32.00 -3.09
N TYR A 473 -16.85 -32.26 -4.07
CA TYR A 473 -16.73 -33.40 -4.97
C TYR A 473 -16.07 -33.02 -6.30
N GLY A 474 -16.07 -31.74 -6.66
CA GLY A 474 -15.42 -31.32 -7.90
C GLY A 474 -15.27 -29.81 -8.04
N TYR A 475 -14.26 -29.44 -8.82
CA TYR A 475 -13.98 -28.07 -9.26
C TYR A 475 -13.70 -28.07 -10.76
N ASP A 476 -13.98 -26.94 -11.42
CA ASP A 476 -13.49 -26.71 -12.78
C ASP A 476 -12.00 -26.31 -12.80
N ASN A 477 -11.44 -26.15 -14.01
CA ASN A 477 -10.05 -25.74 -14.18
C ASN A 477 -9.76 -24.28 -13.77
N SER A 478 -10.79 -23.45 -13.59
CA SER A 478 -10.70 -22.11 -13.02
C SER A 478 -10.75 -22.12 -11.49
N GLY A 479 -11.01 -23.29 -10.88
CA GLY A 479 -11.12 -23.50 -9.45
C GLY A 479 -12.47 -23.08 -8.87
N ASN A 480 -13.51 -23.02 -9.70
CA ASN A 480 -14.89 -22.83 -9.28
C ASN A 480 -15.51 -24.16 -8.82
N ILE A 481 -16.37 -24.12 -7.81
CA ILE A 481 -17.04 -25.31 -7.27
C ILE A 481 -18.03 -25.84 -8.31
N LEU A 482 -17.97 -27.14 -8.59
CA LEU A 482 -18.96 -27.84 -9.44
C LEU A 482 -19.97 -28.62 -8.60
N ASP A 483 -19.51 -29.21 -7.50
CA ASP A 483 -20.31 -30.09 -6.65
C ASP A 483 -19.82 -30.04 -5.20
N VAL A 484 -20.76 -29.83 -4.27
CA VAL A 484 -20.50 -29.76 -2.83
C VAL A 484 -21.72 -30.28 -2.06
N GLY A 485 -21.49 -30.94 -0.93
CA GLY A 485 -22.57 -31.38 -0.04
C GLY A 485 -22.09 -31.48 1.40
N LYS A 486 -23.03 -31.70 2.33
CA LYS A 486 -22.62 -32.26 3.62
C LYS A 486 -22.11 -33.67 3.36
N ALA A 487 -21.15 -34.11 4.17
CA ALA A 487 -20.59 -35.45 4.00
C ALA A 487 -21.70 -36.51 4.11
N ASN A 488 -21.85 -37.34 3.08
CA ASN A 488 -22.88 -38.38 2.96
C ASN A 488 -24.34 -37.86 2.91
N ASP A 489 -24.56 -36.63 2.42
CA ASP A 489 -25.88 -36.01 2.31
C ASP A 489 -26.13 -35.50 0.87
N MET A 490 -27.23 -34.77 0.68
CA MET A 490 -27.63 -34.17 -0.57
C MET A 490 -26.56 -33.24 -1.15
N HIS A 491 -26.30 -33.42 -2.45
CA HIS A 491 -25.37 -32.64 -3.24
C HIS A 491 -26.01 -31.32 -3.71
N THR A 492 -25.16 -30.30 -3.88
CA THR A 492 -25.46 -29.02 -4.49
C THR A 492 -24.46 -28.78 -5.62
N CYS A 493 -24.98 -28.76 -6.85
CA CYS A 493 -24.20 -28.49 -8.05
C CYS A 493 -24.28 -27.01 -8.43
N TYR A 494 -23.20 -26.48 -8.99
CA TYR A 494 -23.15 -25.14 -9.55
C TYR A 494 -22.74 -25.15 -11.02
N LEU A 495 -23.48 -24.43 -11.85
CA LEU A 495 -23.10 -24.13 -13.23
C LEU A 495 -22.72 -22.66 -13.35
N TRP A 496 -21.66 -22.39 -14.12
CA TRP A 496 -21.06 -21.08 -14.25
C TRP A 496 -21.26 -20.52 -15.66
N SER A 497 -21.19 -19.19 -15.78
CA SER A 497 -21.17 -18.47 -17.06
C SER A 497 -20.42 -17.15 -16.89
N TYR A 498 -20.60 -16.20 -17.81
CA TYR A 498 -19.90 -14.92 -17.83
C TYR A 498 -18.37 -15.12 -17.86
N ASN A 499 -17.89 -16.02 -18.73
CA ASN A 499 -16.50 -16.48 -18.76
C ASN A 499 -16.01 -17.03 -17.40
N TYR A 500 -16.76 -17.99 -16.84
CA TYR A 500 -16.46 -18.64 -15.56
C TYR A 500 -16.47 -17.71 -14.34
N GLN A 501 -17.08 -16.53 -14.42
CA GLN A 501 -17.05 -15.52 -13.34
C GLN A 501 -18.23 -15.61 -12.37
N TYR A 502 -19.42 -16.00 -12.85
CA TYR A 502 -20.63 -15.99 -12.03
C TYR A 502 -21.40 -17.31 -12.12
N PRO A 503 -21.92 -17.84 -10.99
CA PRO A 503 -22.77 -19.01 -10.98
C PRO A 503 -24.15 -18.63 -11.54
N VAL A 504 -24.61 -19.32 -12.58
CA VAL A 504 -25.92 -19.07 -13.20
C VAL A 504 -26.97 -20.09 -12.82
N ALA A 505 -26.57 -21.23 -12.24
CA ALA A 505 -27.48 -22.19 -11.64
C ALA A 505 -26.90 -22.80 -10.36
N LYS A 506 -27.75 -22.95 -9.35
CA LYS A 506 -27.55 -23.76 -8.15
C LYS A 506 -28.59 -24.88 -8.20
N ILE A 507 -28.15 -26.13 -8.18
CA ILE A 507 -29.01 -27.31 -8.35
C ILE A 507 -28.79 -28.23 -7.15
N GLU A 508 -29.77 -28.31 -6.27
CA GLU A 508 -29.77 -29.16 -5.08
C GLU A 508 -30.46 -30.48 -5.41
N GLY A 509 -30.01 -31.60 -4.82
CA GLY A 509 -30.67 -32.90 -4.98
C GLY A 509 -30.11 -33.82 -6.06
N ILE A 510 -29.02 -33.41 -6.74
CA ILE A 510 -28.38 -34.18 -7.80
C ILE A 510 -26.85 -34.08 -7.72
N THR A 511 -26.15 -35.14 -8.11
CA THR A 511 -24.69 -35.14 -8.28
C THR A 511 -24.29 -34.49 -9.60
N TYR A 512 -23.10 -33.90 -9.69
CA TYR A 512 -22.66 -33.25 -10.93
C TYR A 512 -22.46 -34.26 -12.07
N ASN A 513 -22.09 -35.50 -11.72
CA ASN A 513 -21.99 -36.59 -12.69
C ASN A 513 -23.37 -36.96 -13.26
N ASP A 514 -24.41 -37.09 -12.42
CA ASP A 514 -25.76 -37.37 -12.93
C ASP A 514 -26.32 -36.21 -13.76
N LEU A 515 -26.08 -34.97 -13.31
CA LEU A 515 -26.43 -33.76 -14.06
C LEU A 515 -25.85 -33.81 -15.48
N THR A 516 -24.55 -34.04 -15.59
CA THR A 516 -23.82 -33.93 -16.87
C THR A 516 -23.95 -35.14 -17.78
N GLN A 517 -24.23 -36.32 -17.24
CA GLN A 517 -24.40 -37.54 -18.03
C GLN A 517 -25.84 -37.78 -18.47
N LYS A 518 -26.85 -37.37 -17.67
CA LYS A 518 -28.26 -37.74 -17.91
C LYS A 518 -29.13 -36.59 -18.40
N TYR A 519 -28.87 -35.36 -17.95
CA TYR A 519 -29.85 -34.28 -18.08
C TYR A 519 -29.32 -33.04 -18.82
N TYR A 520 -28.04 -32.69 -18.66
CA TYR A 520 -27.47 -31.48 -19.27
C TYR A 520 -25.97 -31.70 -19.60
N SER A 521 -25.67 -32.08 -20.85
CA SER A 521 -24.36 -32.62 -21.24
C SER A 521 -23.17 -31.72 -20.86
N GLN A 522 -22.02 -32.35 -20.59
CA GLN A 522 -20.78 -31.61 -20.27
C GLN A 522 -20.40 -30.58 -21.35
N SER A 523 -20.66 -30.87 -22.64
CA SER A 523 -20.43 -29.93 -23.74
C SER A 523 -21.27 -28.64 -23.62
N LEU A 524 -22.53 -28.75 -23.20
CA LEU A 524 -23.41 -27.60 -22.99
C LEU A 524 -22.98 -26.79 -21.76
N VAL A 525 -22.54 -27.47 -20.70
CA VAL A 525 -21.94 -26.81 -19.52
C VAL A 525 -20.70 -26.01 -19.91
N ASP A 526 -19.78 -26.61 -20.67
CA ASP A 526 -18.54 -25.96 -21.10
C ASP A 526 -18.80 -24.75 -22.01
N GLN A 527 -19.79 -24.85 -22.90
CA GLN A 527 -20.20 -23.74 -23.76
C GLN A 527 -20.82 -22.61 -22.94
N LEU A 528 -21.71 -22.93 -22.01
CA LEU A 528 -22.34 -21.96 -21.12
C LEU A 528 -21.30 -21.23 -20.27
N ALA A 529 -20.33 -21.95 -19.73
CA ALA A 529 -19.28 -21.39 -18.89
C ALA A 529 -18.44 -20.32 -19.60
N LYS A 530 -18.15 -20.53 -20.90
CA LYS A 530 -17.43 -19.60 -21.77
C LYS A 530 -18.29 -18.46 -22.32
N THR A 531 -19.61 -18.49 -22.13
CA THR A 531 -20.49 -17.45 -22.67
C THR A 531 -20.31 -16.16 -21.87
N ALA A 532 -19.90 -15.07 -22.51
CA ALA A 532 -19.64 -13.80 -21.85
C ALA A 532 -20.91 -13.11 -21.32
N LEU A 533 -22.02 -13.24 -22.06
CA LEU A 533 -23.34 -12.70 -21.72
C LEU A 533 -24.41 -13.75 -22.08
N PRO A 534 -24.78 -14.65 -21.15
CA PRO A 534 -25.79 -15.66 -21.41
C PRO A 534 -27.18 -15.03 -21.57
N SER A 535 -27.89 -15.45 -22.62
CA SER A 535 -29.29 -15.08 -22.83
C SER A 535 -30.21 -15.75 -21.80
N ILE A 536 -31.38 -15.14 -21.54
CA ILE A 536 -32.41 -15.72 -20.65
C ILE A 536 -32.79 -17.14 -21.12
N SER A 537 -32.91 -17.35 -22.43
CA SER A 537 -33.21 -18.66 -23.01
C SER A 537 -32.16 -19.73 -22.70
N GLN A 538 -30.87 -19.37 -22.64
CA GLN A 538 -29.81 -20.31 -22.23
C GLN A 538 -29.93 -20.67 -20.75
N ILE A 539 -30.33 -19.72 -19.89
CA ILE A 539 -30.55 -19.97 -18.47
C ILE A 539 -31.81 -20.84 -18.25
N ASP A 540 -32.88 -20.56 -18.99
CA ASP A 540 -34.12 -21.34 -18.93
C ASP A 540 -33.96 -22.77 -19.47
N ALA A 541 -33.08 -22.99 -20.44
CA ALA A 541 -32.76 -24.34 -20.92
C ALA A 541 -32.27 -25.26 -19.79
N ILE A 542 -31.44 -24.74 -18.88
CA ILE A 542 -30.95 -25.48 -17.71
C ILE A 542 -32.11 -25.79 -16.76
N ARG A 543 -32.96 -24.80 -16.48
CA ARG A 543 -34.15 -24.98 -15.63
C ARG A 543 -35.09 -26.03 -16.20
N ASN A 544 -35.36 -25.98 -17.50
CA ASN A 544 -36.22 -26.94 -18.18
C ASN A 544 -35.63 -28.36 -18.15
N ALA A 545 -34.30 -28.49 -18.22
CA ALA A 545 -33.64 -29.79 -18.05
C ALA A 545 -33.84 -30.37 -16.65
N MET A 546 -33.97 -29.52 -15.61
CA MET A 546 -34.10 -29.95 -14.21
C MET A 546 -35.55 -30.17 -13.75
N ILE A 547 -36.56 -29.69 -14.48
CA ILE A 547 -37.96 -29.67 -14.00
C ILE A 547 -38.55 -31.05 -13.69
N ASN A 548 -38.09 -32.08 -14.42
CA ASN A 548 -38.55 -33.46 -14.28
C ASN A 548 -37.56 -34.36 -13.54
N VAL A 549 -36.50 -33.78 -12.96
CA VAL A 549 -35.50 -34.55 -12.21
C VAL A 549 -36.02 -34.75 -10.78
N PRO A 550 -36.20 -36.00 -10.32
CA PRO A 550 -36.72 -36.26 -8.97
C PRO A 550 -35.84 -35.62 -7.91
N ASN A 551 -36.47 -34.93 -6.95
CA ASN A 551 -35.82 -34.25 -5.82
C ASN A 551 -34.86 -33.10 -6.18
N ALA A 552 -34.73 -32.75 -7.47
CA ALA A 552 -33.88 -31.65 -7.88
C ALA A 552 -34.58 -30.29 -7.63
N MET A 553 -33.88 -29.37 -6.98
CA MET A 553 -34.32 -27.99 -6.81
C MET A 553 -33.33 -27.06 -7.50
N ILE A 554 -33.78 -26.36 -8.54
CA ILE A 554 -32.95 -25.44 -9.31
C ILE A 554 -33.28 -23.98 -8.99
N THR A 555 -32.26 -23.24 -8.58
CA THR A 555 -32.28 -21.77 -8.54
C THR A 555 -31.36 -21.25 -9.65
N THR A 556 -31.81 -20.29 -10.45
CA THR A 556 -30.93 -19.65 -11.46
C THR A 556 -30.78 -18.17 -11.22
N TYR A 557 -29.71 -17.61 -11.78
CA TYR A 557 -29.32 -16.23 -11.61
C TYR A 557 -28.94 -15.60 -12.94
N THR A 558 -29.21 -14.30 -13.08
CA THR A 558 -28.66 -13.45 -14.15
C THR A 558 -27.93 -12.26 -13.55
N TYR A 559 -27.00 -11.67 -14.29
CA TYR A 559 -26.14 -10.60 -13.81
C TYR A 559 -25.98 -9.52 -14.86
N SER A 560 -25.80 -8.28 -14.41
CA SER A 560 -25.15 -7.22 -15.18
C SER A 560 -23.68 -7.17 -14.72
N PRO A 561 -22.71 -7.54 -15.58
CA PRO A 561 -21.29 -7.50 -15.23
C PRO A 561 -20.88 -6.14 -14.65
N LEU A 562 -20.02 -6.16 -13.63
CA LEU A 562 -19.56 -4.96 -12.90
C LEU A 562 -20.61 -4.20 -12.08
N VAL A 563 -21.89 -4.63 -12.11
CA VAL A 563 -22.97 -4.07 -11.29
C VAL A 563 -23.43 -5.08 -10.25
N GLY A 564 -23.96 -6.23 -10.67
CA GLY A 564 -24.45 -7.26 -9.74
C GLY A 564 -25.51 -8.19 -10.34
N MET A 565 -26.15 -8.97 -9.49
CA MET A 565 -27.24 -9.88 -9.87
C MET A 565 -28.45 -9.08 -10.31
N THR A 566 -29.04 -9.40 -11.46
CA THR A 566 -30.24 -8.72 -11.99
C THR A 566 -31.51 -9.51 -11.74
N SER A 567 -31.43 -10.83 -11.67
CA SER A 567 -32.55 -11.68 -11.28
C SER A 567 -32.11 -12.96 -10.60
N MET A 568 -32.99 -13.48 -9.75
CA MET A 568 -32.93 -14.81 -9.18
C MET A 568 -34.28 -15.48 -9.41
N THR A 569 -34.30 -16.70 -9.93
CA THR A 569 -35.54 -17.48 -10.05
C THR A 569 -35.42 -18.73 -9.18
N ASP A 570 -36.30 -18.83 -8.20
CA ASP A 570 -36.30 -19.88 -7.18
C ASP A 570 -36.76 -21.25 -7.74
N PRO A 571 -36.70 -22.34 -6.94
CA PRO A 571 -37.14 -23.67 -7.38
C PRO A 571 -38.63 -23.78 -7.72
N ARG A 572 -39.46 -22.82 -7.28
CA ARG A 572 -40.89 -22.76 -7.61
C ARG A 572 -41.13 -22.04 -8.95
N GLY A 573 -40.07 -21.56 -9.60
CA GLY A 573 -40.16 -20.77 -10.82
C GLY A 573 -40.54 -19.30 -10.56
N VAL A 574 -40.47 -18.83 -9.32
CA VAL A 574 -40.78 -17.43 -8.98
C VAL A 574 -39.52 -16.60 -9.10
N SER A 575 -39.58 -15.57 -9.93
CA SER A 575 -38.46 -14.63 -10.13
C SER A 575 -38.54 -13.44 -9.16
N THR A 576 -37.38 -13.10 -8.62
CA THR A 576 -37.08 -11.85 -7.90
C THR A 576 -36.09 -11.06 -8.72
N TYR A 577 -36.36 -9.78 -8.94
CA TYR A 577 -35.50 -8.86 -9.68
C TYR A 577 -34.80 -7.88 -8.75
N TYR A 578 -33.59 -7.48 -9.11
CA TYR A 578 -32.74 -6.59 -8.33
C TYR A 578 -32.40 -5.36 -9.17
N GLU A 579 -32.62 -4.19 -8.61
CA GLU A 579 -32.27 -2.92 -9.25
C GLU A 579 -31.29 -2.14 -8.39
N TYR A 580 -30.40 -1.40 -9.04
CA TYR A 580 -29.31 -0.68 -8.39
C TYR A 580 -29.50 0.83 -8.56
N ASP A 581 -28.97 1.61 -7.61
CA ASP A 581 -28.94 3.06 -7.69
C ASP A 581 -27.78 3.57 -8.58
N GLY A 582 -27.70 4.89 -8.74
CA GLY A 582 -26.67 5.53 -9.55
C GLY A 582 -25.23 5.29 -9.11
N LEU A 583 -24.99 4.76 -7.92
CA LEU A 583 -23.64 4.39 -7.43
C LEU A 583 -23.37 2.88 -7.53
N GLY A 584 -24.30 2.09 -8.06
CA GLY A 584 -24.18 0.64 -8.19
C GLY A 584 -24.52 -0.10 -6.90
N ARG A 585 -25.27 0.52 -5.97
CA ARG A 585 -25.72 -0.10 -4.72
C ARG A 585 -27.14 -0.64 -4.90
N LEU A 586 -27.50 -1.74 -4.23
CA LEU A 586 -28.83 -2.36 -4.35
C LEU A 586 -29.94 -1.39 -3.88
N LYS A 587 -30.85 -1.00 -4.75
CA LYS A 587 -31.93 -0.05 -4.47
C LYS A 587 -33.27 -0.73 -4.20
N TYR A 588 -33.64 -1.70 -5.05
CA TYR A 588 -34.91 -2.42 -4.93
C TYR A 588 -34.72 -3.92 -5.12
N THR A 589 -35.51 -4.68 -4.36
CA THR A 589 -35.89 -6.05 -4.73
C THR A 589 -37.35 -6.05 -5.14
N LYS A 590 -37.64 -6.68 -6.28
CA LYS A 590 -38.98 -6.71 -6.87
C LYS A 590 -39.43 -8.14 -7.11
N ASP A 591 -40.72 -8.40 -7.01
CA ASP A 591 -41.29 -9.69 -7.42
C ASP A 591 -41.45 -9.79 -8.94
N LYS A 592 -42.00 -10.92 -9.40
CA LYS A 592 -42.27 -11.20 -10.80
C LYS A 592 -43.21 -10.21 -11.49
N ASP A 593 -44.06 -9.51 -10.74
CA ASP A 593 -45.03 -8.55 -11.25
C ASP A 593 -44.49 -7.11 -11.19
N GLY A 594 -43.21 -6.95 -10.80
CA GLY A 594 -42.53 -5.66 -10.67
C GLY A 594 -42.88 -4.92 -9.37
N LYS A 595 -43.58 -5.55 -8.44
CA LYS A 595 -43.92 -4.94 -7.14
C LYS A 595 -42.69 -4.97 -6.24
N ILE A 596 -42.44 -3.85 -5.59
CA ILE A 596 -41.32 -3.70 -4.64
C ILE A 596 -41.58 -4.59 -3.42
N LEU A 597 -40.68 -5.55 -3.20
CA LEU A 597 -40.64 -6.40 -2.01
C LEU A 597 -39.84 -5.73 -0.90
N GLN A 598 -38.68 -5.15 -1.26
CA GLN A 598 -37.85 -4.39 -0.33
C GLN A 598 -37.25 -3.17 -1.04
N TYR A 599 -37.10 -2.11 -0.27
CA TYR A 599 -36.46 -0.88 -0.67
C TYR A 599 -35.30 -0.60 0.28
N TYR A 600 -34.15 -0.26 -0.28
CA TYR A 600 -32.98 0.14 0.47
C TYR A 600 -32.76 1.63 0.28
N ASP A 601 -32.82 2.36 1.39
CA ASP A 601 -32.31 3.71 1.48
C ASP A 601 -31.00 3.72 2.24
N TYR A 602 -29.97 4.30 1.63
CA TYR A 602 -28.63 4.29 2.17
C TYR A 602 -28.37 5.60 2.91
N HIS A 603 -28.67 5.60 4.20
CA HIS A 603 -28.26 6.68 5.09
C HIS A 603 -26.84 6.44 5.57
N TYR A 604 -25.98 7.42 5.34
CA TYR A 604 -24.71 7.50 6.06
C TYR A 604 -24.98 8.07 7.45
N LYS A 605 -24.28 7.55 8.46
CA LYS A 605 -24.44 7.96 9.85
C LYS A 605 -24.17 9.47 9.94
N GLN A 606 -25.20 10.26 10.18
CA GLN A 606 -25.11 11.72 10.37
C GLN A 606 -24.43 12.06 11.69
#